data_AF-A0A359KLL3-F1
#
_entry.id   AF-A0A359KLL3-F1
#
_cell.length_a   1.000
_cell.length_b   1.000
_cell.length_c   1.000
_cell.angle_alpha   90.00
_cell.angle_beta   90.00
_cell.angle_gamma   90.00
#
_symmetry.space_group_name_H-M   'P 1'
#
loop_
_entity.id
_entity.type
_entity.pdbx_description
1 polymer ?
#
loop_
_entity_poly.entity_id
_entity_poly.type
_entity_poly.pdbx_seq_one_letter_code
_entity_poly.pdbx_strand_id
1 'polypeptide(L)' 'RPKVVIPCHYNTFPPIRQDPEEFRKKVEEQTNVKCVILAPGESWKIEV' A
#
# COMPACT_ATOMS: atom_id res chain seq x y z
N ARG A 1 -13.78 -6.39 6.13
CA ARG A 1 -12.33 -6.58 5.89
C ARG A 1 -12.06 -6.34 4.41
N PRO A 2 -11.09 -5.50 4.02
CA PRO A 2 -10.80 -5.24 2.61
C PRO A 2 -10.16 -6.46 1.93
N LYS A 3 -10.31 -6.58 0.61
CA LYS A 3 -9.59 -7.59 -0.19
C LYS A 3 -8.17 -7.11 -0.56
N VAL A 4 -8.03 -5.80 -0.80
CA VAL A 4 -6.80 -5.13 -1.22
C VAL A 4 -6.66 -3.83 -0.45
N VAL A 5 -5.43 -3.45 -0.11
CA VAL A 5 -5.10 -2.11 0.42
C VAL A 5 -4.00 -1.46 -0.41
N ILE A 6 -4.07 -0.14 -0.56
CA ILE A 6 -3.08 0.68 -1.25
C ILE A 6 -2.61 1.74 -0.25
N PRO A 7 -1.35 1.70 0.22
CA PRO A 7 -0.83 2.72 1.12
C PRO A 7 -0.78 4.07 0.41
N CYS A 8 -1.14 5.13 1.12
CA CYS A 8 -1.22 6.48 0.57
C CYS A 8 -0.67 7.51 1.57
N HIS A 9 -0.54 8.76 1.11
CA HIS A 9 -0.12 9.91 1.91
C HIS A 9 1.22 9.70 2.66
N TYR A 10 2.21 9.17 1.94
CA TYR A 10 3.57 8.98 2.43
C TYR A 10 4.58 9.67 1.51
N ASN A 11 5.77 9.98 2.03
CA ASN A 11 6.92 10.51 1.28
C ASN A 11 6.72 11.86 0.55
N THR A 12 5.58 12.55 0.71
CA THR A 12 5.37 13.88 0.11
C THR A 12 6.20 14.97 0.80
N PHE A 13 6.41 14.86 2.12
CA PHE A 13 7.18 15.80 2.93
C PHE A 13 8.12 15.08 3.91
N PRO A 14 9.22 15.71 4.37
CA PRO A 14 10.17 15.08 5.30
C PRO A 14 9.52 14.46 6.55
N PRO A 15 8.52 15.08 7.22
CA PRO A 15 7.90 14.52 8.41
C PRO A 15 7.09 13.23 8.18
N ILE A 16 6.65 12.96 6.95
CA ILE A 16 5.83 11.80 6.60
C ILE A 16 6.60 10.77 5.76
N ARG A 17 7.93 10.77 5.86
CA ARG A 17 8.75 9.74 5.22
C ARG A 17 8.47 8.39 5.85
N GLN A 18 8.08 7.42 5.04
CA GLN A 18 7.74 6.05 5.45
C GLN A 18 8.20 5.07 4.36
N ASP A 19 8.46 3.82 4.75
CA ASP A 19 8.76 2.73 3.83
C ASP A 19 7.47 1.96 3.49
N PRO A 20 6.95 2.06 2.25
CA PRO A 20 5.74 1.34 1.85
C PRO A 20 5.95 -0.19 1.76
N GLU A 21 7.18 -0.68 1.56
CA GLU A 21 7.47 -2.13 1.53
C GLU A 21 7.42 -2.74 2.94
N GLU A 22 7.86 -1.99 3.96
CA GLU A 22 7.69 -2.40 5.35
C GLU A 22 6.19 -2.51 5.72
N PHE A 23 5.37 -1.55 5.27
CA PHE A 23 3.92 -1.61 5.45
C PHE A 23 3.31 -2.83 4.76
N ARG A 24 3.66 -3.06 3.50
CA ARG A 24 3.19 -4.22 2.73
C ARG A 24 3.52 -5.52 3.45
N LYS A 25 4.78 -5.69 3.87
CA LYS A 25 5.24 -6.89 4.60
C LYS A 25 4.38 -7.13 5.84
N LYS A 26 4.19 -6.11 6.68
CA LYS A 26 3.40 -6.24 7.92
C LYS A 26 1.93 -6.58 7.65
N VAL A 27 1.31 -5.96 6.63
CA VAL A 27 -0.09 -6.25 6.27
C VAL A 27 -0.25 -7.69 5.81
N GLU A 28 0.64 -8.15 4.92
CA GLU A 28 0.58 -9.49 4.33
C GLU A 28 0.99 -10.59 5.34
N GLU A 29 1.82 -10.28 6.33
CA GLU A 29 2.17 -11.21 7.43
C GLU A 29 1.06 -11.34 8.48
N GLN A 30 0.34 -10.26 8.76
CA GLN A 30 -0.65 -10.22 9.86
C GLN A 30 -2.08 -10.51 9.36
N THR A 31 -2.31 -10.47 8.06
CA THR A 31 -3.64 -10.57 7.48
C THR A 31 -3.62 -11.29 6.12
N ASN A 32 -4.78 -11.78 5.69
CA ASN A 32 -4.96 -12.34 4.34
C ASN A 32 -5.26 -11.24 3.29
N VAL A 33 -4.86 -9.99 3.53
CA VAL A 33 -5.15 -8.85 2.66
C VAL A 33 -3.94 -8.60 1.76
N LYS A 34 -4.18 -8.46 0.45
CA LYS A 34 -3.14 -8.08 -0.50
C LYS A 34 -2.80 -6.60 -0.35
N CYS A 35 -1.52 -6.25 -0.26
CA CYS A 35 -1.10 -4.86 -0.27
C CYS A 35 -0.44 -4.51 -1.61
N VAL A 36 -1.00 -3.51 -2.30
CA VAL A 36 -0.53 -3.05 -3.62
C VAL A 36 0.05 -1.66 -3.44
N ILE A 37 1.36 -1.52 -3.64
CA ILE A 37 2.03 -0.22 -3.66
C ILE A 37 1.90 0.35 -5.07
N LEU A 38 1.46 1.60 -5.17
CA LEU A 38 1.39 2.34 -6.43
C LEU A 38 2.28 3.59 -6.34
N ALA A 39 3.06 3.83 -7.39
CA ALA A 39 3.70 5.11 -7.64
C ALA A 39 2.69 6.11 -8.24
N PRO A 40 2.93 7.43 -8.13
CA PRO A 40 2.10 8.43 -8.78
C PRO A 40 1.99 8.18 -10.29
N GLY A 41 0.76 8.04 -10.78
CA GLY A 41 0.46 7.76 -12.20
C GLY A 41 0.21 6.28 -12.52
N GLU A 42 0.51 5.36 -11.59
CA GLU A 42 0.15 3.95 -11.75
C GLU A 42 -1.35 3.70 -11.48
N SER A 43 -1.84 2.55 -11.93
CA SER A 43 -3.25 2.17 -11.80
C SER A 43 -3.39 0.71 -11.40
N TRP A 44 -4.33 0.43 -10.52
CA TRP A 44 -4.75 -0.93 -10.15
C TRP A 44 -6.18 -1.16 -10.64
N LYS A 45 -6.43 -2.29 -11.30
CA LYS A 45 -7.75 -2.67 -11.80
C LYS A 45 -8.31 -3.80 -10.97
N ILE A 46 -9.62 -3.75 -10.73
CA ILE A 46 -10.36 -4.85 -10.12
C ILE A 46 -10.85 -5.73 -11.28
N GLU A 47 -10.56 -7.02 -11.21
CA GLU A 47 -11.18 -7.99 -12.11
C GLU A 47 -12.63 -8.22 -11.63
N VAL A 48 -13.57 -8.08 -12.58
CA VAL A 48 -15.01 -8.26 -12.37
C VAL A 48 -15.41 -9.63 -12.92
#